data_AF-A0A957XH92-F1
#
_entry.id   AF-A0A957XH92-F1
#
_cell.length_a   1.000
_cell.length_b   1.000
_cell.length_c   1.000
_cell.angle_alpha   90.00
_cell.angle_beta   90.00
_cell.angle_gamma   90.00
#
_symmetry.space_group_name_H-M   'P 1'
#
loop_
_entity.id
_entity.type
_entity.pdbx_description
1 polymer ?
#
loop_
_entity_poly.entity_id
_entity_poly.type
_entity_poly.pdbx_seq_one_letter_code
_entity_poly.pdbx_strand_id
1 'polypeptide(L)'
;MIYQYEAQLVEKAQDFIKRLRQTGIAANVKSDSIREYSLKITIAKEQHLYGNVVLNYRPTKDQFSLNYQEMKDRSIKPEMEKMWNTDAVPVDTSSTSTTGTEIYVDGSFIDNTIGYGAVIVKNGILAEEISGRVPTSDDPSILKSRQVAGEIYGVRAAVAWCRANHITNVTIAYDYEGLEKWAIGGWRANNPLTQAYAKFIQTCEVDIVWRKVKAHTGQRWNERADTLARQAASVSAVEEPPVDLPTEVKKNALEFVAFLETQGITARCDDKIYNNQFARLRFSQENVEFGQCDLYNTAKHRLDPRWKNFRSQDDHALIERLWREFRLVEPEASPSAKVKARSPLDEVEYYYTILKPYADCAFDFIDLAQAIGRVASHRPALALSFDTKKARYDFKTLETTYHTLRNNTYV
;
A
#
# COMPACT_ATOMS: atom_id res chain seq x y z
N MET A 1 19.43 -37.87 -29.67
CA MET A 1 18.07 -38.03 -29.10
C MET A 1 17.77 -36.69 -28.46
N ILE A 2 16.80 -35.92 -28.98
CA ILE A 2 16.49 -34.58 -28.46
C ILE A 2 15.51 -34.79 -27.30
N TYR A 3 15.86 -34.34 -26.10
CA TYR A 3 14.95 -34.49 -24.97
C TYR A 3 13.90 -33.37 -24.98
N GLN A 4 12.65 -33.70 -24.63
CA GLN A 4 11.51 -32.78 -24.69
C GLN A 4 11.74 -31.47 -23.91
N TYR A 5 12.45 -31.51 -22.78
CA TYR A 5 12.69 -30.36 -21.91
C TYR A 5 14.15 -29.89 -21.89
N GLU A 6 14.96 -30.35 -22.85
CA GLU A 6 16.37 -30.00 -22.94
C GLU A 6 16.59 -28.48 -23.01
N ALA A 7 15.86 -27.79 -23.89
CA ALA A 7 15.97 -26.34 -24.06
C ALA A 7 15.67 -25.59 -22.75
N GLN A 8 14.61 -25.98 -22.04
CA GLN A 8 14.21 -25.34 -20.78
C GLN A 8 15.23 -25.58 -19.66
N LEU A 9 15.76 -26.81 -19.56
CA LEU A 9 16.82 -27.14 -18.61
C LEU A 9 18.10 -26.35 -18.89
N VAL A 10 18.50 -26.25 -20.15
CA VAL A 10 19.71 -25.53 -20.56
C VAL A 10 19.55 -24.03 -20.33
N GLU A 11 18.41 -23.44 -20.70
CA GLU A 11 18.09 -22.02 -20.47
C GLU A 11 18.14 -21.70 -18.97
N LYS A 12 17.44 -22.49 -18.13
CA LYS A 12 17.43 -22.30 -16.68
C LYS A 12 18.82 -22.45 -16.06
N ALA A 13 19.61 -23.42 -16.55
CA ALA A 13 20.98 -23.62 -16.11
C ALA A 13 21.87 -22.43 -16.48
N GLN A 14 21.74 -21.89 -17.69
CA GLN A 14 22.50 -20.72 -18.14
C GLN A 14 22.19 -19.49 -17.30
N ASP A 15 20.92 -19.25 -16.97
CA ASP A 15 20.50 -18.16 -16.09
C ASP A 15 21.08 -18.29 -14.68
N PHE A 16 21.10 -19.51 -14.13
CA PHE A 16 21.69 -19.76 -12.83
C PHE A 16 23.21 -19.57 -12.85
N ILE A 17 23.89 -20.11 -13.88
CA ILE A 17 25.35 -19.95 -14.07
C ILE A 17 25.73 -18.47 -14.20
N LYS A 18 24.93 -17.68 -14.93
CA LYS A 18 25.16 -16.25 -15.10
C LYS A 18 25.14 -15.51 -13.77
N ARG A 19 24.19 -15.82 -12.88
CA ARG A 19 24.12 -15.25 -11.53
C ARG A 19 25.31 -15.66 -10.66
N LEU A 20 25.67 -16.94 -10.68
CA LEU A 20 26.84 -17.43 -9.95
C LEU A 20 28.14 -16.69 -10.35
N ARG A 21 28.31 -16.40 -11.65
CA ARG A 21 29.48 -15.66 -12.13
C ARG A 21 29.56 -14.23 -11.59
N GLN A 22 28.43 -13.58 -11.30
CA GLN A 22 28.40 -12.23 -10.71
C GLN A 22 28.97 -12.21 -9.28
N THR A 23 29.01 -13.35 -8.59
CA THR A 23 29.55 -13.46 -7.22
C THR A 23 30.95 -14.11 -7.18
N GLY A 24 31.59 -14.26 -8.35
CA GLY A 24 32.90 -14.89 -8.48
C GLY A 24 32.86 -16.43 -8.46
N ILE A 25 31.69 -17.05 -8.52
CA ILE A 25 31.54 -18.50 -8.64
C ILE A 25 31.60 -18.92 -10.11
N ALA A 26 32.61 -19.70 -10.48
CA ALA A 26 32.69 -20.32 -11.80
C ALA A 26 31.75 -21.53 -11.87
N ALA A 27 30.92 -21.57 -12.91
CA ALA A 27 30.00 -22.67 -13.15
C ALA A 27 29.87 -23.02 -14.64
N ASN A 28 29.69 -24.31 -14.94
CA ASN A 28 29.48 -24.80 -16.30
C ASN A 28 28.54 -26.01 -16.35
N VAL A 29 27.71 -26.10 -17.38
CA VAL A 29 26.88 -27.29 -17.66
C VAL A 29 27.78 -28.43 -18.12
N LYS A 30 27.60 -29.60 -17.53
CA LYS A 30 28.28 -30.82 -17.97
C LYS A 30 27.49 -31.42 -19.14
N SER A 31 27.95 -31.22 -20.37
CA SER A 31 27.19 -31.55 -21.59
C SER A 31 26.79 -33.03 -21.70
N ASP A 32 27.62 -33.96 -21.22
CA ASP A 32 27.35 -35.40 -21.18
C ASP A 32 26.27 -35.83 -20.14
N SER A 33 25.84 -34.89 -19.28
CA SER A 33 24.92 -35.14 -18.18
C SER A 33 23.47 -34.77 -18.45
N ILE A 34 23.18 -34.16 -19.61
CA ILE A 34 21.82 -33.75 -19.99
C ILE A 34 20.94 -34.99 -20.14
N ARG A 35 19.78 -34.96 -19.50
CA ARG A 35 18.74 -36.01 -19.51
C ARG A 35 17.38 -35.33 -19.68
N GLU A 36 16.32 -36.13 -19.79
CA GLU A 36 14.95 -35.65 -20.03
C GLU A 36 14.44 -34.65 -18.99
N TYR A 37 14.81 -34.84 -17.71
CA TYR A 37 14.33 -34.03 -16.58
C TYR A 37 15.46 -33.46 -15.72
N SER A 38 16.72 -33.62 -16.13
CA SER A 38 17.84 -33.13 -15.32
C SER A 38 19.11 -32.89 -16.11
N LEU A 39 19.99 -32.05 -15.55
CA LEU A 39 21.37 -31.88 -15.98
C LEU A 39 22.27 -31.56 -14.79
N LYS A 40 23.59 -31.65 -14.97
CA LYS A 40 24.58 -31.34 -13.94
C LYS A 40 25.32 -30.04 -14.26
N ILE A 41 25.56 -29.25 -13.22
CA ILE A 41 26.32 -28.01 -13.24
C ILE A 41 27.53 -28.19 -12.34
N THR A 42 28.73 -28.07 -12.90
CA THR A 42 30.00 -28.13 -12.14
C THR A 42 30.30 -26.76 -11.53
N ILE A 43 30.68 -26.73 -10.25
CA ILE A 43 30.88 -25.51 -9.45
C ILE A 43 32.33 -25.40 -8.96
N ALA A 44 32.94 -24.23 -9.14
CA ALA A 44 34.29 -23.90 -8.66
C ALA A 44 34.39 -22.42 -8.20
N LYS A 45 35.26 -22.11 -7.23
CA LYS A 45 35.60 -20.73 -6.79
C LYS A 45 37.05 -20.71 -6.29
N GLU A 46 37.82 -19.69 -6.66
CA GLU A 46 39.21 -19.47 -6.18
C GLU A 46 40.10 -20.74 -6.21
N GLN A 47 40.13 -21.45 -7.35
CA GLN A 47 40.86 -22.71 -7.57
C GLN A 47 40.37 -23.95 -6.79
N HIS A 48 39.30 -23.83 -5.98
CA HIS A 48 38.66 -24.96 -5.33
C HIS A 48 37.47 -25.51 -6.15
N LEU A 49 37.42 -26.83 -6.31
CA LEU A 49 36.35 -27.54 -7.04
C LEU A 49 35.35 -28.14 -6.05
N TYR A 50 34.14 -27.59 -6.00
CA TYR A 50 33.10 -27.98 -5.04
C TYR A 50 32.28 -29.21 -5.48
N GLY A 51 32.34 -29.56 -6.76
CA GLY A 51 31.64 -30.73 -7.34
C GLY A 51 30.45 -30.35 -8.21
N ASN A 52 29.46 -31.24 -8.31
CA ASN A 52 28.32 -31.05 -9.21
C ASN A 52 27.02 -30.80 -8.44
N VAL A 53 26.23 -29.84 -8.92
CA VAL A 53 24.84 -29.65 -8.53
C VAL A 53 23.94 -30.14 -9.66
N VAL A 54 22.91 -30.91 -9.31
CA VAL A 54 21.95 -31.44 -10.27
C VAL A 54 20.75 -30.50 -10.35
N LEU A 55 20.50 -29.94 -11.53
CA LEU A 55 19.27 -29.20 -11.84
C LEU A 55 18.21 -30.20 -12.30
N ASN A 56 17.06 -30.23 -11.63
CA ASN A 56 15.92 -31.06 -11.99
C ASN A 56 14.77 -30.18 -12.48
N TYR A 57 14.00 -30.69 -13.44
CA TYR A 57 12.74 -30.12 -13.92
C TYR A 57 11.60 -31.09 -13.66
N ARG A 58 10.50 -30.60 -13.08
CA ARG A 58 9.28 -31.36 -12.79
C ARG A 58 8.13 -30.85 -13.67
N PRO A 59 7.82 -31.49 -14.81
CA PRO A 59 6.82 -30.98 -15.75
C PRO A 59 5.42 -30.85 -15.14
N THR A 60 5.03 -31.77 -14.27
CA THR A 60 3.71 -31.77 -13.62
C THR A 60 3.46 -30.57 -12.72
N LYS A 61 4.52 -29.87 -12.30
CA LYS A 61 4.46 -28.68 -11.45
C LYS A 61 5.10 -27.45 -12.11
N ASP A 62 5.58 -27.59 -13.35
CA ASP A 62 6.42 -26.63 -14.04
C ASP A 62 7.53 -26.02 -13.16
N GLN A 63 8.20 -26.87 -12.38
CA GLN A 63 9.10 -26.43 -11.30
C GLN A 63 10.52 -26.94 -11.50
N PHE A 64 11.50 -26.06 -11.31
CA PHE A 64 12.91 -26.40 -11.25
C PHE A 64 13.40 -26.53 -9.80
N SER A 65 14.35 -27.43 -9.55
CA SER A 65 15.00 -27.57 -8.24
C SER A 65 16.46 -27.97 -8.36
N LEU A 66 17.25 -27.58 -7.35
CA LEU A 66 18.64 -28.01 -7.22
C LEU A 66 18.76 -29.18 -6.23
N ASN A 67 19.58 -30.17 -6.59
CA ASN A 67 20.01 -31.25 -5.72
C ASN A 67 21.53 -31.23 -5.56
N TYR A 68 21.98 -31.18 -4.30
CA TYR A 68 23.37 -31.01 -3.90
C TYR A 68 24.07 -32.32 -3.48
N GLN A 69 23.43 -33.48 -3.69
CA GLN A 69 23.97 -34.78 -3.27
C GLN A 69 25.33 -35.10 -3.89
N GLU A 70 25.57 -34.65 -5.13
CA GLU A 70 26.82 -34.90 -5.87
C GLU A 70 27.91 -33.83 -5.66
N MET A 71 27.72 -32.91 -4.71
CA MET A 71 28.78 -31.98 -4.31
C MET A 71 29.76 -32.67 -3.36
N LYS A 72 31.05 -32.45 -3.61
CA LYS A 72 32.15 -32.90 -2.73
C LYS A 72 32.27 -32.03 -1.48
N ASP A 73 31.99 -30.73 -1.65
CA ASP A 73 32.02 -29.73 -0.59
C ASP A 73 30.76 -28.85 -0.70
N ARG A 74 29.99 -28.76 0.38
CA ARG A 74 28.72 -28.01 0.45
C ARG A 74 28.84 -26.68 1.18
N SER A 75 30.05 -26.24 1.55
CA SER A 75 30.27 -24.96 2.24
C SER A 75 29.75 -23.75 1.44
N ILE A 76 29.77 -23.82 0.11
CA ILE A 76 29.27 -22.77 -0.79
C ILE A 76 27.74 -22.82 -1.02
N LYS A 77 27.06 -23.84 -0.49
CA LYS A 77 25.62 -24.04 -0.69
C LYS A 77 24.78 -22.81 -0.30
N PRO A 78 25.01 -22.10 0.82
CA PRO A 78 24.21 -20.91 1.17
C PRO A 78 24.32 -19.78 0.13
N GLU A 79 25.51 -19.56 -0.44
CA GLU A 79 25.73 -18.57 -1.50
C GLU A 79 25.01 -18.97 -2.79
N MET A 80 25.05 -20.26 -3.13
CA MET A 80 24.31 -20.81 -4.27
C MET A 80 22.78 -20.76 -4.09
N GLU A 81 22.27 -21.10 -2.91
CA GLU A 81 20.84 -21.02 -2.60
C GLU A 81 20.36 -19.57 -2.63
N LYS A 82 21.18 -18.63 -2.14
CA LYS A 82 20.92 -17.20 -2.31
C LYS A 82 20.77 -16.86 -3.79
N MET A 83 21.68 -17.27 -4.66
CA MET A 83 21.61 -17.00 -6.11
C MET A 83 20.49 -17.75 -6.83
N TRP A 84 20.15 -18.94 -6.36
CA TRP A 84 19.05 -19.75 -6.89
C TRP A 84 17.68 -19.12 -6.57
N ASN A 85 17.55 -18.58 -5.36
CA ASN A 85 16.36 -17.90 -4.86
C ASN A 85 16.37 -16.39 -5.16
N THR A 86 17.42 -15.87 -5.82
CA THR A 86 17.44 -14.50 -6.33
C THR A 86 16.91 -14.55 -7.76
N ASP A 87 15.76 -13.91 -7.99
CA ASP A 87 15.20 -13.77 -9.34
C ASP A 87 16.26 -13.21 -10.30
N ALA A 88 16.27 -13.71 -11.53
CA ALA A 88 17.23 -13.33 -12.55
C ALA A 88 17.33 -11.81 -12.63
N VAL A 89 18.53 -11.25 -12.41
CA VAL A 89 18.83 -9.92 -12.93
C VAL A 89 18.74 -10.04 -14.44
N PRO A 90 17.75 -9.41 -15.10
CA PRO A 90 17.79 -9.32 -16.55
C PRO A 90 19.07 -8.55 -16.87
N VAL A 91 19.92 -9.12 -17.73
CA VAL A 91 20.87 -8.26 -18.43
C VAL A 91 20.00 -7.36 -19.28
N ASP A 92 20.14 -6.09 -18.98
CA ASP A 92 19.52 -4.98 -19.62
C ASP A 92 19.72 -5.08 -21.14
N THR A 93 18.64 -5.34 -21.87
CA THR A 93 18.52 -4.98 -23.29
C THR A 93 17.17 -4.33 -23.56
N SER A 94 16.67 -3.61 -22.56
CA SER A 94 15.74 -2.50 -22.74
C SER A 94 15.66 -1.78 -21.41
N SER A 95 16.51 -0.78 -21.26
CA SER A 95 16.36 0.25 -20.24
C SER A 95 15.03 0.96 -20.48
N THR A 96 13.96 0.45 -19.88
CA THR A 96 12.93 1.32 -19.35
C THR A 96 13.24 1.46 -17.88
N SER A 97 13.87 2.58 -17.52
CA SER A 97 13.74 3.11 -16.18
C SER A 97 12.26 3.02 -15.81
N THR A 98 11.90 2.15 -14.86
CA THR A 98 10.51 2.09 -14.40
C THR A 98 10.28 3.27 -13.47
N THR A 99 10.20 4.47 -14.06
CA THR A 99 9.71 5.68 -13.43
C THR A 99 8.21 5.49 -13.24
N GLY A 100 7.72 5.47 -12.01
CA GLY A 100 6.30 5.27 -11.72
C GLY A 100 6.02 4.48 -10.45
N THR A 101 4.73 4.31 -10.16
CA THR A 101 4.23 3.54 -9.03
C THR A 101 3.67 2.22 -9.53
N GLU A 102 4.26 1.12 -9.10
CA GLU A 102 3.78 -0.24 -9.35
C GLU A 102 3.15 -0.81 -8.09
N ILE A 103 2.08 -1.55 -8.24
CA ILE A 103 1.32 -2.13 -7.14
C ILE A 103 1.12 -3.59 -7.45
N TYR A 104 1.45 -4.46 -6.53
CA TYR A 104 1.23 -5.91 -6.65
C TYR A 104 0.17 -6.30 -5.65
N VAL A 105 -0.88 -7.00 -6.09
CA VAL A 105 -2.01 -7.38 -5.24
C VAL A 105 -2.20 -8.90 -5.26
N ASP A 106 -2.61 -9.46 -4.14
CA ASP A 106 -2.96 -10.89 -4.02
C ASP A 106 -4.02 -11.12 -2.94
N GLY A 107 -4.70 -12.26 -3.01
CA GLY A 107 -5.73 -12.71 -2.09
C GLY A 107 -5.50 -14.15 -1.63
N SER A 108 -5.82 -14.41 -0.37
CA SER A 108 -5.70 -15.76 0.22
C SER A 108 -6.98 -16.15 0.95
N PHE A 109 -7.31 -17.44 0.89
CA PHE A 109 -8.44 -18.02 1.61
C PHE A 109 -7.99 -19.23 2.42
N ILE A 110 -8.00 -19.11 3.74
CA ILE A 110 -7.54 -20.14 4.69
C ILE A 110 -8.55 -20.18 5.84
N ASP A 111 -9.03 -21.38 6.19
CA ASP A 111 -9.93 -21.62 7.32
C ASP A 111 -11.12 -20.64 7.43
N ASN A 112 -11.86 -20.46 6.32
CA ASN A 112 -12.98 -19.51 6.20
C ASN A 112 -12.61 -18.04 6.47
N THR A 113 -11.33 -17.69 6.41
CA THR A 113 -10.84 -16.32 6.49
C THR A 113 -10.26 -15.92 5.15
N ILE A 114 -10.67 -14.75 4.66
CA ILE A 114 -10.13 -14.16 3.44
C ILE A 114 -9.16 -13.05 3.85
N GLY A 115 -7.91 -13.18 3.43
CA GLY A 115 -6.87 -12.17 3.59
C GLY A 115 -6.54 -11.52 2.25
N TYR A 116 -6.11 -10.26 2.29
CA TYR A 116 -5.59 -9.53 1.14
C TYR A 116 -4.21 -8.98 1.44
N GLY A 117 -3.41 -8.81 0.39
CA GLY A 117 -2.10 -8.19 0.43
C GLY A 117 -1.90 -7.27 -0.77
N ALA A 118 -1.25 -6.14 -0.54
CA ALA A 118 -0.81 -5.22 -1.57
C ALA A 118 0.61 -4.72 -1.25
N VAL A 119 1.46 -4.67 -2.26
CA VAL A 119 2.83 -4.16 -2.17
C VAL A 119 3.00 -3.03 -3.15
N ILE A 120 3.36 -1.85 -2.66
CA ILE A 120 3.49 -0.65 -3.47
C ILE A 120 4.97 -0.32 -3.63
N VAL A 121 5.40 -0.15 -4.87
CA VAL A 121 6.77 0.04 -5.28
C VAL A 121 6.87 1.33 -6.09
N LYS A 122 7.64 2.30 -5.61
CA LYS A 122 7.91 3.57 -6.30
C LYS A 122 9.31 3.53 -6.87
N ASN A 123 9.44 3.68 -8.19
CA ASN A 123 10.73 3.70 -8.89
C ASN A 123 11.61 2.48 -8.54
N GLY A 124 11.00 1.29 -8.44
CA GLY A 124 11.68 0.04 -8.08
C GLY A 124 11.99 -0.15 -6.58
N ILE A 125 11.63 0.82 -5.72
CA ILE A 125 11.85 0.76 -4.27
C ILE A 125 10.53 0.53 -3.55
N LEU A 126 10.52 -0.35 -2.54
CA LEU A 126 9.36 -0.57 -1.68
C LEU A 126 8.94 0.74 -1.01
N ALA A 127 7.70 1.15 -1.24
CA ALA A 127 7.10 2.33 -0.64
C ALA A 127 6.16 1.97 0.52
N GLU A 128 5.35 0.91 0.36
CA GLU A 128 4.36 0.50 1.38
C GLU A 128 4.00 -0.98 1.23
N GLU A 129 3.60 -1.61 2.33
CA GLU A 129 2.98 -2.93 2.38
C GLU A 129 1.64 -2.84 3.11
N ILE A 130 0.56 -3.21 2.44
CA ILE A 130 -0.79 -3.16 3.00
C ILE A 130 -1.33 -4.58 3.07
N SER A 131 -1.88 -4.96 4.20
CA SER A 131 -2.54 -6.26 4.35
C SER A 131 -3.67 -6.19 5.36
N GLY A 132 -4.61 -7.11 5.24
CA GLY A 132 -5.74 -7.16 6.15
C GLY A 132 -6.70 -8.29 5.83
N ARG A 133 -7.75 -8.40 6.63
CA ARG A 133 -8.84 -9.34 6.40
C ARG A 133 -9.98 -8.66 5.68
N VAL A 134 -10.62 -9.42 4.80
CA VAL A 134 -11.88 -9.00 4.20
C VAL A 134 -12.98 -9.12 5.26
N PRO A 135 -13.73 -8.04 5.57
CA PRO A 135 -14.83 -8.09 6.50
C PRO A 135 -15.98 -8.91 5.90
N THR A 136 -16.19 -10.12 6.42
CA THR A 136 -17.24 -11.05 5.98
C THR A 136 -18.42 -11.11 6.95
N SER A 137 -18.35 -10.43 8.10
CA SER A 137 -19.41 -10.40 9.12
C SER A 137 -20.70 -9.76 8.60
N ASP A 138 -20.56 -8.69 7.82
CA ASP A 138 -21.66 -7.83 7.42
C ASP A 138 -22.33 -8.35 6.13
N ASP A 139 -21.58 -9.07 5.31
CA ASP A 139 -22.07 -9.78 4.13
C ASP A 139 -21.40 -11.15 4.00
N PRO A 140 -22.00 -12.22 4.54
CA PRO A 140 -21.49 -13.58 4.43
C PRO A 140 -21.39 -14.10 2.99
N SER A 141 -22.05 -13.45 2.01
CA SER A 141 -21.94 -13.84 0.61
C SER A 141 -20.55 -13.56 0.03
N ILE A 142 -19.80 -12.62 0.61
CA ILE A 142 -18.40 -12.33 0.25
C ILE A 142 -17.52 -13.56 0.47
N LEU A 143 -17.80 -14.36 1.50
CA LEU A 143 -17.05 -15.59 1.79
C LEU A 143 -17.03 -16.57 0.62
N LYS A 144 -18.09 -16.59 -0.19
CA LYS A 144 -18.20 -17.46 -1.39
C LYS A 144 -17.20 -17.07 -2.48
N SER A 145 -16.71 -15.84 -2.46
CA SER A 145 -15.74 -15.32 -3.42
C SER A 145 -14.29 -15.66 -3.06
N ARG A 146 -14.03 -16.16 -1.84
CA ARG A 146 -12.73 -16.69 -1.40
C ARG A 146 -11.57 -15.74 -1.74
N GLN A 147 -10.50 -16.24 -2.35
CA GLN A 147 -9.31 -15.46 -2.70
C GLN A 147 -9.61 -14.29 -3.66
N VAL A 148 -10.63 -14.40 -4.51
CA VAL A 148 -11.03 -13.32 -5.44
C VAL A 148 -11.52 -12.09 -4.68
N ALA A 149 -12.19 -12.27 -3.53
CA ALA A 149 -12.52 -11.14 -2.67
C ALA A 149 -11.27 -10.53 -2.03
N GLY A 150 -10.28 -11.34 -1.67
CA GLY A 150 -8.99 -10.86 -1.18
C GLY A 150 -8.32 -9.95 -2.20
N GLU A 151 -8.20 -10.38 -3.44
CA GLU A 151 -7.61 -9.58 -4.51
C GLU A 151 -8.35 -8.26 -4.76
N ILE A 152 -9.69 -8.31 -4.81
CA ILE A 152 -10.54 -7.10 -4.96
C ILE A 152 -10.27 -6.11 -3.82
N TYR A 153 -10.18 -6.59 -2.58
CA TYR A 153 -9.90 -5.73 -1.43
C TYR A 153 -8.46 -5.22 -1.43
N GLY A 154 -7.49 -6.01 -1.91
CA GLY A 154 -6.11 -5.59 -2.13
C GLY A 154 -6.02 -4.41 -3.11
N VAL A 155 -6.74 -4.49 -4.24
CA VAL A 155 -6.84 -3.36 -5.19
C VAL A 155 -7.48 -2.13 -4.54
N ARG A 156 -8.58 -2.31 -3.82
CA ARG A 156 -9.28 -1.19 -3.15
C ARG A 156 -8.38 -0.46 -2.17
N ALA A 157 -7.70 -1.22 -1.31
CA ALA A 157 -6.77 -0.66 -0.32
C ALA A 157 -5.60 0.06 -0.99
N ALA A 158 -5.06 -0.50 -2.07
CA ALA A 158 -3.99 0.13 -2.82
C ALA A 158 -4.43 1.44 -3.51
N VAL A 159 -5.61 1.47 -4.13
CA VAL A 159 -6.19 2.69 -4.74
C VAL A 159 -6.45 3.75 -3.67
N ALA A 160 -6.94 3.37 -2.49
CA ALA A 160 -7.14 4.31 -1.40
C ALA A 160 -5.81 4.92 -0.90
N TRP A 161 -4.78 4.10 -0.75
CA TRP A 161 -3.43 4.59 -0.44
C TRP A 161 -2.92 5.55 -1.52
N CYS A 162 -3.18 5.28 -2.80
CA CYS A 162 -2.79 6.18 -3.88
C CYS A 162 -3.48 7.54 -3.77
N ARG A 163 -4.78 7.57 -3.49
CA ARG A 163 -5.52 8.82 -3.25
C ARG A 163 -4.93 9.61 -2.08
N ALA A 164 -4.69 8.95 -0.95
CA ALA A 164 -4.10 9.58 0.24
C ALA A 164 -2.69 10.14 0.00
N ASN A 165 -1.95 9.56 -0.96
CA ASN A 165 -0.60 10.00 -1.32
C ASN A 165 -0.56 10.87 -2.59
N HIS A 166 -1.71 11.33 -3.08
CA HIS A 166 -1.84 12.15 -4.30
C HIS A 166 -1.16 11.50 -5.54
N ILE A 167 -1.24 10.18 -5.66
CA ILE A 167 -0.73 9.43 -6.80
C ILE A 167 -1.87 9.20 -7.77
N THR A 168 -1.74 9.76 -8.97
CA THR A 168 -2.78 9.72 -10.00
C THR A 168 -2.53 8.67 -11.08
N ASN A 169 -1.34 8.08 -11.18
CA ASN A 169 -1.03 7.07 -12.20
C ASN A 169 -0.28 5.89 -11.60
N VAL A 170 -0.79 4.67 -11.85
CA VAL A 170 -0.24 3.44 -11.28
C VAL A 170 -0.31 2.28 -12.26
N THR A 171 0.59 1.32 -12.11
CA THR A 171 0.47 0.00 -12.72
C THR A 171 0.07 -1.02 -11.66
N ILE A 172 -1.09 -1.66 -11.80
CA ILE A 172 -1.52 -2.75 -10.91
C ILE A 172 -1.18 -4.09 -11.57
N ALA A 173 -0.33 -4.85 -10.90
CA ALA A 173 0.05 -6.22 -11.20
C ALA A 173 -0.81 -7.20 -10.40
N TYR A 174 -1.41 -8.16 -11.10
CA TYR A 174 -2.35 -9.15 -10.55
C TYR A 174 -2.27 -10.46 -11.34
N ASP A 175 -2.72 -11.57 -10.75
CA ASP A 175 -2.66 -12.89 -11.38
C ASP A 175 -4.03 -13.40 -11.90
N TYR A 176 -5.14 -12.93 -11.31
CA TYR A 176 -6.48 -13.27 -11.75
C TYR A 176 -7.07 -12.29 -12.77
N GLU A 177 -7.36 -12.81 -13.96
CA GLU A 177 -7.88 -12.02 -15.08
C GLU A 177 -9.17 -11.24 -14.80
N GLY A 178 -9.99 -11.68 -13.83
CA GLY A 178 -11.23 -11.02 -13.49
C GLY A 178 -11.05 -9.58 -12.99
N LEU A 179 -9.94 -9.26 -12.32
CA LEU A 179 -9.69 -7.92 -11.76
C LEU A 179 -9.69 -6.83 -12.83
N GLU A 180 -8.99 -7.06 -13.94
CA GLU A 180 -8.98 -6.13 -15.07
C GLU A 180 -10.31 -6.19 -15.83
N LYS A 181 -10.81 -7.40 -16.14
CA LYS A 181 -11.99 -7.56 -17.01
C LYS A 181 -13.24 -6.92 -16.42
N TRP A 182 -13.44 -6.96 -15.10
CA TRP A 182 -14.55 -6.24 -14.46
C TRP A 182 -14.32 -4.74 -14.41
N ALA A 183 -13.09 -4.29 -14.13
CA ALA A 183 -12.73 -2.88 -14.07
C ALA A 183 -13.00 -2.15 -15.40
N ILE A 184 -12.56 -2.74 -16.52
CA ILE A 184 -12.71 -2.15 -17.86
C ILE A 184 -14.04 -2.50 -18.56
N GLY A 185 -14.94 -3.22 -17.89
CA GLY A 185 -16.24 -3.62 -18.45
C GLY A 185 -16.19 -4.75 -19.49
N GLY A 186 -15.06 -5.45 -19.61
CA GLY A 186 -14.91 -6.61 -20.50
C GLY A 186 -15.70 -7.84 -20.06
N TRP A 187 -15.96 -8.01 -18.76
CA TRP A 187 -16.81 -9.07 -18.20
C TRP A 187 -18.03 -8.49 -17.48
N ARG A 188 -19.17 -9.19 -17.59
CA ARG A 188 -20.38 -8.83 -16.84
C ARG A 188 -20.21 -9.15 -15.35
N ALA A 189 -20.32 -8.14 -14.50
CA ALA A 189 -20.34 -8.29 -13.05
C ALA A 189 -21.73 -8.78 -12.58
N ASN A 190 -21.82 -10.06 -12.21
CA ASN A 190 -23.11 -10.72 -11.91
C ASN A 190 -23.43 -10.77 -10.41
N ASN A 191 -22.45 -10.49 -9.53
CA ASN A 191 -22.66 -10.51 -8.08
C ASN A 191 -22.39 -9.11 -7.46
N PRO A 192 -22.95 -8.81 -6.28
CA PRO A 192 -22.82 -7.47 -5.67
C PRO A 192 -21.37 -7.02 -5.46
N LEU A 193 -20.48 -7.95 -5.07
CA LEU A 193 -19.06 -7.66 -4.86
C LEU A 193 -18.36 -7.15 -6.14
N THR A 194 -18.53 -7.88 -7.25
CA THR A 194 -17.91 -7.51 -8.54
C THR A 194 -18.54 -6.28 -9.15
N GLN A 195 -19.84 -6.04 -8.91
CA GLN A 195 -20.52 -4.81 -9.35
C GLN A 195 -20.02 -3.59 -8.58
N ALA A 196 -19.90 -3.70 -7.25
CA ALA A 196 -19.34 -2.65 -6.42
C ALA A 196 -17.88 -2.36 -6.78
N TYR A 197 -17.09 -3.39 -7.04
CA TYR A 197 -15.71 -3.26 -7.49
C TYR A 197 -15.59 -2.56 -8.84
N ALA A 198 -16.34 -2.98 -9.86
CA ALA A 198 -16.33 -2.34 -11.17
C ALA A 198 -16.71 -0.85 -11.06
N LYS A 199 -17.76 -0.54 -10.30
CA LYS A 199 -18.17 0.85 -10.03
C LYS A 199 -17.06 1.64 -9.34
N PHE A 200 -16.44 1.08 -8.30
CA PHE A 200 -15.37 1.73 -7.54
C PHE A 200 -14.19 2.14 -8.42
N ILE A 201 -13.75 1.25 -9.33
CA ILE A 201 -12.66 1.55 -10.25
C ILE A 201 -13.08 2.58 -11.30
N GLN A 202 -14.27 2.45 -11.88
CA GLN A 202 -14.77 3.41 -12.89
C GLN A 202 -14.92 4.82 -12.35
N THR A 203 -15.17 4.99 -11.05
CA THR A 203 -15.29 6.29 -10.39
C THR A 203 -14.02 6.76 -9.70
N CYS A 204 -12.90 6.02 -9.79
CA CYS A 204 -11.66 6.44 -9.16
C CYS A 204 -10.91 7.48 -10.01
N GLU A 205 -10.23 8.41 -9.34
CA GLU A 205 -9.39 9.45 -9.97
C GLU A 205 -7.97 8.97 -10.27
N VAL A 206 -7.71 7.67 -10.08
CA VAL A 206 -6.40 7.05 -10.32
C VAL A 206 -6.44 6.36 -11.67
N ASP A 207 -5.56 6.77 -12.58
CA ASP A 207 -5.34 6.11 -13.86
C ASP A 207 -4.58 4.80 -13.63
N ILE A 208 -5.28 3.68 -13.86
CA ILE A 208 -4.75 2.33 -13.62
C ILE A 208 -4.37 1.66 -14.93
N VAL A 209 -3.10 1.30 -15.06
CA VAL A 209 -2.60 0.37 -16.06
C VAL A 209 -2.61 -1.04 -15.49
N TRP A 210 -3.31 -1.95 -16.16
CA TRP A 210 -3.42 -3.35 -15.73
C TRP A 210 -2.27 -4.17 -16.31
N ARG A 211 -1.54 -4.89 -15.44
CA ARG A 211 -0.45 -5.80 -15.84
C ARG A 211 -0.69 -7.20 -15.28
N LYS A 212 -1.24 -8.09 -16.11
CA LYS A 212 -1.36 -9.50 -15.72
C LYS A 212 0.03 -10.11 -15.51
N VAL A 213 0.28 -10.62 -14.31
CA VAL A 213 1.47 -11.41 -13.96
C VAL A 213 1.07 -12.87 -13.83
N LYS A 214 2.03 -13.77 -14.03
CA LYS A 214 1.78 -15.20 -13.81
C LYS A 214 1.89 -15.48 -12.31
N ALA A 215 0.89 -16.19 -11.76
CA ALA A 215 0.95 -16.66 -10.38
C ALA A 215 2.21 -17.52 -10.16
N HIS A 216 2.87 -17.34 -9.02
CA HIS A 216 3.98 -18.19 -8.54
C HIS A 216 5.21 -18.29 -9.47
N THR A 217 5.56 -17.23 -10.20
CA THR A 217 6.72 -17.25 -11.11
C THR A 217 8.02 -16.69 -10.54
N GLY A 218 8.18 -16.48 -9.23
CA GLY A 218 9.36 -15.78 -8.72
C GLY A 218 9.35 -14.32 -9.11
N GLN A 219 8.23 -13.61 -8.86
CA GLN A 219 8.25 -12.16 -8.90
C GLN A 219 8.24 -11.69 -7.46
N ARG A 220 9.41 -11.27 -6.95
CA ARG A 220 9.61 -10.79 -5.57
C ARG A 220 8.40 -10.05 -4.96
N TRP A 221 7.87 -9.05 -5.66
CA TRP A 221 6.79 -8.21 -5.12
C TRP A 221 5.42 -8.89 -5.15
N ASN A 222 5.16 -9.74 -6.15
CA ASN A 222 3.96 -10.57 -6.20
C ASN A 222 4.00 -11.63 -5.09
N GLU A 223 5.13 -12.31 -4.89
CA GLU A 223 5.31 -13.28 -3.80
C GLU A 223 5.21 -12.62 -2.42
N ARG A 224 5.62 -11.36 -2.33
CA ARG A 224 5.45 -10.58 -1.10
C ARG A 224 3.97 -10.27 -0.85
N ALA A 225 3.21 -9.87 -1.87
CA ALA A 225 1.76 -9.66 -1.77
C ALA A 225 1.02 -10.96 -1.37
N ASP A 226 1.38 -12.08 -1.99
CA ASP A 226 0.89 -13.43 -1.68
C ASP A 226 1.17 -13.80 -0.20
N THR A 227 2.40 -13.56 0.26
CA THR A 227 2.79 -13.80 1.65
C THR A 227 1.97 -12.95 2.63
N LEU A 228 1.76 -11.67 2.32
CA LEU A 228 0.95 -10.76 3.13
C LEU A 228 -0.51 -11.23 3.20
N ALA A 229 -1.10 -11.61 2.07
CA ALA A 229 -2.46 -12.12 2.01
C ALA A 229 -2.61 -13.42 2.80
N ARG A 230 -1.66 -14.36 2.66
CA ARG A 230 -1.63 -15.59 3.46
C ARG A 230 -1.48 -15.31 4.95
N GLN A 231 -0.59 -14.42 5.35
CA GLN A 231 -0.43 -14.04 6.76
C GLN A 231 -1.74 -13.50 7.32
N ALA A 232 -2.39 -12.58 6.62
CA ALA A 232 -3.66 -12.01 7.05
C ALA A 232 -4.78 -13.07 7.20
N ALA A 233 -4.81 -14.06 6.31
CA ALA A 233 -5.76 -15.18 6.35
C ALA A 233 -5.40 -16.26 7.40
N SER A 234 -4.11 -16.51 7.64
CA SER A 234 -3.59 -17.60 8.49
C SER A 234 -3.51 -17.26 9.97
N VAL A 235 -3.68 -15.99 10.34
CA VAL A 235 -3.71 -15.62 11.76
C VAL A 235 -4.97 -16.25 12.36
N SER A 236 -4.88 -17.47 12.87
CA SER A 236 -5.86 -18.03 13.80
C SER A 236 -6.11 -16.96 14.85
N ALA A 237 -7.38 -16.60 15.10
CA ALA A 237 -7.78 -15.56 16.04
C ALA A 237 -6.80 -15.46 17.23
N VAL A 238 -5.80 -14.60 17.09
CA VAL A 238 -5.18 -13.99 18.25
C VAL A 238 -6.35 -13.18 18.74
N GLU A 239 -6.86 -13.49 19.94
CA GLU A 239 -7.76 -12.58 20.63
C GLU A 239 -7.09 -11.21 20.51
N GLU A 240 -7.64 -10.36 19.64
CA GLU A 240 -7.38 -8.94 19.75
C GLU A 240 -7.63 -8.63 21.22
N PRO A 241 -6.71 -7.92 21.90
CA PRO A 241 -6.92 -7.57 23.30
C PRO A 241 -8.35 -7.06 23.42
N PRO A 242 -9.16 -7.60 24.35
CA PRO A 242 -10.62 -7.54 24.30
C PRO A 242 -11.01 -6.13 23.90
N VAL A 243 -11.60 -5.99 22.71
CA VAL A 243 -11.96 -4.68 22.16
C VAL A 243 -12.81 -4.02 23.24
N ASP A 244 -12.28 -2.95 23.82
CA ASP A 244 -12.98 -2.19 24.84
C ASP A 244 -14.10 -1.44 24.14
N LEU A 245 -15.22 -2.15 23.92
CA LEU A 245 -16.37 -1.67 23.17
C LEU A 245 -16.90 -0.33 23.73
N PRO A 246 -16.95 -0.11 25.06
CA PRO A 246 -17.20 1.20 25.65
C PRO A 246 -16.22 2.31 25.20
N THR A 247 -14.92 2.03 25.18
CA THR A 247 -13.91 3.02 24.73
C THR A 247 -13.98 3.23 23.22
N GLU A 248 -14.17 2.17 22.44
CA GLU A 248 -14.29 2.23 20.98
C GLU A 248 -15.54 3.02 20.55
N VAL A 249 -16.68 2.83 21.22
CA VAL A 249 -17.90 3.59 20.91
C VAL A 249 -17.77 5.05 21.28
N LYS A 250 -17.09 5.35 22.40
CA LYS A 250 -16.82 6.74 22.78
C LYS A 250 -15.93 7.42 21.76
N LYS A 251 -14.86 6.75 21.30
CA LYS A 251 -13.95 7.24 20.26
C LYS A 251 -14.70 7.53 18.96
N ASN A 252 -15.44 6.56 18.43
CA ASN A 252 -16.17 6.72 17.17
C ASN A 252 -17.25 7.81 17.26
N ALA A 253 -17.92 7.95 18.42
CA ALA A 253 -18.89 9.01 18.63
C ALA A 253 -18.23 10.40 18.60
N LEU A 254 -17.04 10.56 19.21
CA LEU A 254 -16.29 11.81 19.19
C LEU A 254 -15.76 12.15 17.79
N GLU A 255 -15.26 11.16 17.06
CA GLU A 255 -14.82 11.34 15.67
C GLU A 255 -15.98 11.76 14.76
N PHE A 256 -17.16 11.17 14.95
CA PHE A 256 -18.35 11.59 14.21
C PHE A 256 -18.80 13.00 14.58
N VAL A 257 -18.70 13.41 15.87
CA VAL A 257 -18.95 14.81 16.27
C VAL A 257 -18.01 15.76 15.54
N ALA A 258 -16.70 15.48 15.55
CA ALA A 258 -15.71 16.30 14.86
C ALA A 258 -15.99 16.37 13.35
N PHE A 259 -16.38 15.25 12.73
CA PHE A 259 -16.79 15.21 11.33
C PHE A 259 -18.00 16.12 11.07
N LEU A 260 -19.04 16.05 11.89
CA LEU A 260 -20.23 16.91 11.75
C LEU A 260 -19.89 18.39 11.88
N GLU A 261 -18.95 18.76 12.74
CA GLU A 261 -18.46 20.14 12.85
C GLU A 261 -17.82 20.63 11.55
N THR A 262 -17.06 19.77 10.84
CA THR A 262 -16.52 20.12 9.50
C THR A 262 -17.62 20.38 8.46
N GLN A 263 -18.79 19.79 8.67
CA GLN A 263 -19.97 19.98 7.83
C GLN A 263 -20.86 21.14 8.30
N GLY A 264 -20.40 21.92 9.28
CA GLY A 264 -21.12 23.07 9.84
C GLY A 264 -22.26 22.68 10.80
N ILE A 265 -22.32 21.44 11.27
CA ILE A 265 -23.34 20.96 12.21
C ILE A 265 -22.74 20.88 13.61
N THR A 266 -23.37 21.55 14.57
CA THR A 266 -22.94 21.43 15.97
C THR A 266 -23.48 20.13 16.56
N ALA A 267 -22.59 19.30 17.08
CA ALA A 267 -22.96 18.06 17.77
C ALA A 267 -22.19 17.92 19.08
N ARG A 268 -22.73 17.14 20.01
CA ARG A 268 -22.02 16.78 21.24
C ARG A 268 -22.27 15.33 21.59
N CYS A 269 -21.27 14.70 22.22
CA CYS A 269 -21.37 13.36 22.77
C CYS A 269 -21.40 13.44 24.30
N ASP A 270 -22.41 12.84 24.94
CA ASP A 270 -22.49 12.77 26.40
C ASP A 270 -21.26 12.03 26.98
N ASP A 271 -20.70 12.51 28.09
CA ASP A 271 -19.48 11.92 28.70
C ASP A 271 -19.67 10.47 29.16
N LYS A 272 -20.91 10.10 29.51
CA LYS A 272 -21.28 8.78 29.97
C LYS A 272 -21.51 7.81 28.81
N ILE A 273 -21.01 6.58 28.97
CA ILE A 273 -21.48 5.42 28.20
C ILE A 273 -22.66 4.76 28.94
N TYR A 274 -23.75 4.55 28.23
CA TYR A 274 -24.97 4.00 28.81
C TYR A 274 -24.94 2.48 28.74
N ASN A 275 -25.10 1.85 29.91
CA ASN A 275 -25.11 0.38 30.09
C ASN A 275 -23.87 -0.34 29.51
N ASN A 276 -22.73 0.34 29.36
CA ASN A 276 -21.57 -0.16 28.61
C ASN A 276 -21.89 -0.59 27.16
N GLN A 277 -22.94 -0.02 26.56
CA GLN A 277 -23.46 -0.44 25.26
C GLN A 277 -23.49 0.66 24.21
N PHE A 278 -23.74 1.91 24.60
CA PHE A 278 -23.89 2.99 23.63
C PHE A 278 -23.44 4.36 24.14
N ALA A 279 -22.95 5.17 23.19
CA ALA A 279 -22.71 6.60 23.38
C ALA A 279 -23.92 7.38 22.85
N ARG A 280 -24.25 8.49 23.51
CA ARG A 280 -25.36 9.36 23.10
C ARG A 280 -24.83 10.62 22.44
N LEU A 281 -25.35 10.93 21.27
CA LEU A 281 -25.05 12.10 20.46
C LEU A 281 -26.28 13.01 20.42
N ARG A 282 -26.07 14.32 20.53
CA ARG A 282 -27.12 15.34 20.39
C ARG A 282 -26.70 16.32 19.31
N PHE A 283 -27.60 16.60 18.38
CA PHE A 283 -27.37 17.48 17.24
C PHE A 283 -28.09 18.80 17.45
N SER A 284 -27.41 19.90 17.19
CA SER A 284 -27.92 21.25 17.40
C SER A 284 -27.54 22.17 16.24
N GLN A 285 -28.40 23.13 15.96
CA GLN A 285 -28.14 24.20 15.00
C GLN A 285 -28.60 25.50 15.65
N GLU A 286 -27.77 26.55 15.59
CA GLU A 286 -28.05 27.84 16.24
C GLU A 286 -28.43 27.70 17.73
N ASN A 287 -27.76 26.81 18.46
CA ASN A 287 -28.01 26.45 19.86
C ASN A 287 -29.36 25.77 20.15
N VAL A 288 -30.05 25.26 19.13
CA VAL A 288 -31.32 24.53 19.33
C VAL A 288 -31.17 23.06 18.93
N GLU A 289 -31.45 22.15 19.87
CA GLU A 289 -31.33 20.69 19.65
C GLU A 289 -32.41 20.22 18.66
N PHE A 290 -31.98 19.60 17.56
CA PHE A 290 -32.87 19.14 16.49
C PHE A 290 -32.95 17.63 16.32
N GLY A 291 -32.10 16.87 17.02
CA GLY A 291 -32.12 15.42 16.98
C GLY A 291 -31.11 14.78 17.93
N GLN A 292 -31.24 13.46 18.09
CA GLN A 292 -30.38 12.66 18.94
C GLN A 292 -30.07 11.31 18.28
N CYS A 293 -28.92 10.73 18.60
CA CYS A 293 -28.56 9.36 18.22
C CYS A 293 -28.00 8.60 19.44
N ASP A 294 -28.49 7.38 19.65
CA ASP A 294 -27.83 6.42 20.53
C ASP A 294 -26.98 5.50 19.65
N LEU A 295 -25.65 5.67 19.65
CA LEU A 295 -24.71 4.88 18.87
C LEU A 295 -24.30 3.64 19.66
N TYR A 296 -24.81 2.46 19.27
CA TYR A 296 -24.52 1.19 19.94
C TYR A 296 -23.22 0.57 19.45
N ASN A 297 -22.45 -0.01 20.37
CA ASN A 297 -21.34 -0.89 20.04
C ASN A 297 -21.32 -2.07 21.02
N THR A 298 -21.90 -3.17 20.56
CA THR A 298 -22.01 -4.43 21.28
C THR A 298 -21.62 -5.55 20.34
N ALA A 299 -21.37 -6.75 20.87
CA ALA A 299 -21.08 -7.92 20.04
C ALA A 299 -22.14 -8.19 18.95
N LYS A 300 -23.40 -7.81 19.20
CA LYS A 300 -24.53 -8.01 18.26
C LYS A 300 -24.79 -6.80 17.36
N HIS A 301 -24.48 -5.59 17.84
CA HIS A 301 -24.77 -4.32 17.16
C HIS A 301 -23.49 -3.48 17.18
N ARG A 302 -22.65 -3.59 16.15
CA ARG A 302 -21.38 -2.85 16.04
C ARG A 302 -21.62 -1.50 15.36
N LEU A 303 -21.30 -0.42 16.06
CA LEU A 303 -21.43 0.98 15.59
C LEU A 303 -22.78 1.24 14.90
N ASP A 304 -23.86 0.82 15.56
CA ASP A 304 -25.24 0.83 15.07
C ASP A 304 -25.98 2.07 15.61
N PRO A 305 -26.21 3.11 14.79
CA PRO A 305 -26.89 4.32 15.24
C PRO A 305 -28.40 4.11 15.36
N ARG A 306 -28.96 4.50 16.51
CA ARG A 306 -30.41 4.57 16.72
C ARG A 306 -30.87 6.01 16.83
N TRP A 307 -31.47 6.50 15.75
CA TRP A 307 -31.96 7.86 15.57
C TRP A 307 -33.20 8.14 16.44
N LYS A 308 -33.23 9.29 17.11
CA LYS A 308 -34.30 9.70 18.04
C LYS A 308 -34.57 11.20 17.96
N ASN A 309 -35.84 11.56 18.19
CA ASN A 309 -36.28 12.94 18.46
C ASN A 309 -35.87 13.98 17.41
N PHE A 310 -35.85 13.60 16.13
CA PHE A 310 -35.60 14.54 15.04
C PHE A 310 -36.80 15.48 14.83
N ARG A 311 -36.54 16.76 14.60
CA ARG A 311 -37.58 17.78 14.34
C ARG A 311 -38.29 17.57 13.02
N SER A 312 -37.56 17.14 12.01
CA SER A 312 -38.08 16.90 10.68
C SER A 312 -37.48 15.63 10.07
N GLN A 313 -38.13 15.11 9.03
CA GLN A 313 -37.61 13.99 8.25
C GLN A 313 -36.34 14.38 7.48
N ASP A 314 -36.22 15.65 7.07
CA ASP A 314 -35.06 16.17 6.36
C ASP A 314 -33.82 16.23 7.26
N ASP A 315 -33.97 16.65 8.52
CA ASP A 315 -32.88 16.65 9.50
C ASP A 315 -32.37 15.22 9.77
N HIS A 316 -33.30 14.26 9.85
CA HIS A 316 -32.96 12.85 10.00
C HIS A 316 -32.20 12.34 8.78
N ALA A 317 -32.71 12.61 7.57
CA ALA A 317 -32.07 12.18 6.33
C ALA A 317 -30.67 12.80 6.14
N LEU A 318 -30.50 14.06 6.54
CA LEU A 318 -29.20 14.74 6.52
C LEU A 318 -28.18 14.03 7.42
N ILE A 319 -28.53 13.80 8.69
CA ILE A 319 -27.61 13.15 9.64
C ILE A 319 -27.35 11.69 9.26
N GLU A 320 -28.37 10.96 8.78
CA GLU A 320 -28.19 9.59 8.31
C GLU A 320 -27.25 9.52 7.09
N ARG A 321 -27.38 10.46 6.14
CA ARG A 321 -26.47 10.58 5.00
C ARG A 321 -25.04 10.87 5.46
N LEU A 322 -24.86 11.85 6.35
CA LEU A 322 -23.56 12.21 6.89
C LEU A 322 -22.91 11.07 7.70
N TRP A 323 -23.71 10.28 8.42
CA TRP A 323 -23.22 9.06 9.05
C TRP A 323 -22.73 8.04 8.03
N ARG A 324 -23.46 7.82 6.93
CA ARG A 324 -23.01 6.92 5.86
C ARG A 324 -21.72 7.43 5.22
N GLU A 325 -21.61 8.73 4.96
CA GLU A 325 -20.39 9.35 4.44
C GLU A 325 -19.21 9.17 5.41
N PHE A 326 -19.39 9.47 6.69
CA PHE A 326 -18.39 9.23 7.75
C PHE A 326 -17.91 7.78 7.79
N ARG A 327 -18.81 6.82 7.54
CA ARG A 327 -18.48 5.38 7.50
C ARG A 327 -17.81 4.92 6.20
N LEU A 328 -17.91 5.71 5.14
CA LEU A 328 -17.28 5.47 3.84
C LEU A 328 -15.92 6.16 3.71
N VAL A 329 -15.67 7.17 4.54
CA VAL A 329 -14.32 7.71 4.78
C VAL A 329 -13.51 6.58 5.41
N GLU A 330 -12.56 6.02 4.64
CA GLU A 330 -11.53 5.18 5.26
C GLU A 330 -10.89 5.98 6.39
N PRO A 331 -10.56 5.36 7.53
CA PRO A 331 -9.90 6.08 8.59
C PRO A 331 -8.64 6.70 7.98
N GLU A 332 -8.65 8.03 7.82
CA GLU A 332 -7.44 8.84 7.83
C GLU A 332 -6.58 8.20 8.91
N ALA A 333 -5.42 7.67 8.52
CA ALA A 333 -4.52 6.99 9.41
C ALA A 333 -4.46 7.80 10.71
N SER A 334 -4.95 7.21 11.79
CA SER A 334 -5.01 7.85 13.09
C SER A 334 -3.66 8.54 13.33
N PRO A 335 -3.61 9.83 13.70
CA PRO A 335 -2.36 10.53 13.96
C PRO A 335 -1.78 10.02 15.28
N SER A 336 -1.22 8.82 15.26
CA SER A 336 -0.43 8.24 16.33
C SER A 336 1.01 7.99 15.86
N ALA A 337 1.56 8.94 15.12
CA ALA A 337 2.95 9.29 15.29
C ALA A 337 2.95 10.61 16.06
N LYS A 338 3.66 10.67 17.19
CA LYS A 338 3.92 11.93 17.89
C LYS A 338 4.53 12.92 16.88
N VAL A 339 3.69 13.79 16.30
CA VAL A 339 4.16 14.93 15.53
C VAL A 339 4.85 15.83 16.56
N LYS A 340 6.19 15.77 16.59
CA LYS A 340 6.96 16.92 17.08
C LYS A 340 6.37 18.13 16.38
N ALA A 341 5.93 19.13 17.15
CA ALA A 341 5.41 20.38 16.62
C ALA A 341 6.30 20.81 15.44
N ARG A 342 5.75 20.78 14.22
CA ARG A 342 6.48 21.21 13.02
C ARG A 342 6.84 22.66 13.26
N SER A 343 8.13 22.96 13.32
CA SER A 343 8.54 24.35 13.53
C SER A 343 8.05 25.17 12.32
N PRO A 344 7.77 26.48 12.48
CA PRO A 344 7.46 27.34 11.33
C PRO A 344 8.53 27.28 10.23
N LEU A 345 9.77 26.88 10.55
CA LEU A 345 10.85 26.66 9.59
C LEU A 345 10.66 25.38 8.74
N ASP A 346 9.98 24.36 9.27
CA ASP A 346 9.74 23.09 8.60
C ASP A 346 8.82 23.27 7.38
N GLU A 347 7.84 24.19 7.50
CA GLU A 347 6.98 24.60 6.39
C GLU A 347 7.79 25.29 5.28
N VAL A 348 8.75 26.17 5.66
CA VAL A 348 9.63 26.83 4.69
C VAL A 348 10.56 25.81 4.01
N GLU A 349 11.12 24.85 4.76
CA GLU A 349 11.99 23.80 4.22
C GLU A 349 11.24 22.86 3.26
N TYR A 350 9.97 22.56 3.55
CA TYR A 350 9.10 21.81 2.66
C TYR A 350 8.93 22.50 1.31
N TYR A 351 8.47 23.76 1.30
CA TYR A 351 8.26 24.50 0.06
C TYR A 351 9.57 24.78 -0.69
N TYR A 352 10.66 25.09 0.02
CA TYR A 352 11.97 25.29 -0.59
C TYR A 352 12.43 24.01 -1.33
N THR A 353 12.31 22.84 -0.68
CA THR A 353 12.74 21.56 -1.27
C THR A 353 11.96 21.22 -2.54
N ILE A 354 10.65 21.41 -2.52
CA ILE A 354 9.78 21.09 -3.67
C ILE A 354 9.97 22.09 -4.81
N LEU A 355 10.21 23.36 -4.50
CA LEU A 355 10.23 24.43 -5.49
C LEU A 355 11.63 24.73 -6.05
N LYS A 356 12.71 24.29 -5.39
CA LYS A 356 14.09 24.44 -5.85
C LYS A 356 14.36 23.95 -7.28
N PRO A 357 13.81 22.82 -7.75
CA PRO A 357 14.00 22.40 -9.14
C PRO A 357 13.48 23.40 -10.18
N TYR A 358 12.60 24.32 -9.79
CA TYR A 358 12.03 25.35 -10.66
C TYR A 358 12.75 26.70 -10.53
N ALA A 359 13.87 26.78 -9.79
CA ALA A 359 14.58 28.02 -9.48
C ALA A 359 14.91 28.89 -10.72
N ASP A 360 15.19 28.25 -11.85
CA ASP A 360 15.55 28.90 -13.11
C ASP A 360 14.35 29.13 -14.05
N CYS A 361 13.14 28.79 -13.61
CA CYS A 361 11.90 28.95 -14.39
C CYS A 361 11.19 30.27 -14.05
N ALA A 362 10.44 30.80 -15.02
CA ALA A 362 9.45 31.83 -14.77
C ALA A 362 8.25 31.20 -14.00
N PHE A 363 8.41 31.05 -12.70
CA PHE A 363 7.46 30.37 -11.81
C PHE A 363 7.02 31.30 -10.67
N ASP A 364 5.81 31.09 -10.18
CA ASP A 364 5.22 31.85 -9.09
C ASP A 364 5.41 31.12 -7.77
N PHE A 365 6.42 31.52 -7.00
CA PHE A 365 6.81 30.91 -5.73
C PHE A 365 6.03 31.47 -4.53
N ILE A 366 4.76 31.82 -4.71
CA ILE A 366 3.95 32.47 -3.68
C ILE A 366 3.88 31.66 -2.38
N ASP A 367 3.80 30.33 -2.45
CA ASP A 367 3.69 29.48 -1.26
C ASP A 367 4.98 29.55 -0.42
N LEU A 368 6.14 29.48 -1.07
CA LEU A 368 7.45 29.69 -0.42
C LEU A 368 7.58 31.12 0.12
N ALA A 369 7.16 32.13 -0.65
CA ALA A 369 7.23 33.52 -0.24
C ALA A 369 6.32 33.81 0.97
N GLN A 370 5.14 33.20 1.03
CA GLN A 370 4.22 33.34 2.16
C GLN A 370 4.74 32.59 3.40
N ALA A 371 5.28 31.38 3.23
CA ALA A 371 5.88 30.64 4.32
C ALA A 371 7.07 31.40 4.93
N ILE A 372 7.97 31.93 4.09
CA ILE A 372 9.06 32.81 4.54
C ILE A 372 8.52 34.05 5.23
N GLY A 373 7.48 34.70 4.69
CA GLY A 373 6.86 35.88 5.28
C GLY A 373 6.29 35.62 6.68
N ARG A 374 5.66 34.46 6.90
CA ARG A 374 5.16 34.04 8.22
C ARG A 374 6.28 33.85 9.24
N VAL A 375 7.41 33.28 8.85
CA VAL A 375 8.56 33.12 9.76
C VAL A 375 9.29 34.45 9.98
N ALA A 376 9.43 35.26 8.92
CA ALA A 376 10.09 36.56 8.96
C ALA A 376 9.32 37.59 9.80
N SER A 377 7.98 37.53 9.85
CA SER A 377 7.17 38.45 10.67
C SER A 377 7.45 38.36 12.17
N HIS A 378 7.96 37.22 12.63
CA HIS A 378 8.40 37.00 14.01
C HIS A 378 9.84 37.49 14.25
N ARG A 379 10.52 38.05 13.23
CA ARG A 379 11.89 38.56 13.27
C ARG A 379 11.95 40.01 12.77
N PRO A 380 11.96 41.03 13.67
CA PRO A 380 11.81 42.44 13.30
C PRO A 380 12.77 42.96 12.22
N ALA A 381 14.02 42.48 12.23
CA ALA A 381 15.04 42.88 11.25
C ALA A 381 14.79 42.32 9.82
N LEU A 382 14.18 41.15 9.71
CA LEU A 382 13.82 40.51 8.43
C LEU A 382 12.45 40.94 7.92
N ALA A 383 11.51 41.22 8.83
CA ALA A 383 10.17 41.70 8.51
C ALA A 383 10.18 43.06 7.79
N LEU A 384 11.12 43.95 8.11
CA LEU A 384 11.24 45.26 7.44
C LEU A 384 11.75 45.17 5.99
N SER A 385 12.46 44.09 5.63
CA SER A 385 13.13 43.95 4.34
C SER A 385 12.46 42.98 3.38
N PHE A 386 11.55 42.13 3.86
CA PHE A 386 10.97 41.04 3.05
C PHE A 386 9.54 41.37 2.59
N ASP A 387 9.40 41.67 1.30
CA ASP A 387 8.10 41.88 0.64
C ASP A 387 7.68 40.62 -0.13
N THR A 388 6.73 39.88 0.42
CA THR A 388 6.18 38.64 -0.17
C THR A 388 5.68 38.84 -1.61
N LYS A 389 5.08 39.99 -1.94
CA LYS A 389 4.52 40.23 -3.29
C LYS A 389 5.61 40.44 -4.33
N LYS A 390 6.75 41.00 -3.93
CA LYS A 390 7.92 41.17 -4.80
C LYS A 390 8.77 39.91 -4.88
N ALA A 391 8.94 39.20 -3.76
CA ALA A 391 9.82 38.03 -3.68
C ALA A 391 9.26 36.78 -4.38
N ARG A 392 7.94 36.69 -4.59
CA ARG A 392 7.30 35.51 -5.21
C ARG A 392 7.78 35.15 -6.62
N TYR A 393 8.47 36.05 -7.33
CA TYR A 393 9.03 35.79 -8.67
C TYR A 393 10.57 35.77 -8.68
N ASP A 394 11.22 35.89 -7.52
CA ASP A 394 12.67 35.92 -7.38
C ASP A 394 13.12 34.82 -6.43
N PHE A 395 13.36 33.63 -7.01
CA PHE A 395 13.78 32.46 -6.24
C PHE A 395 15.10 32.70 -5.50
N LYS A 396 16.02 33.50 -6.06
CA LYS A 396 17.32 33.79 -5.43
C LYS A 396 17.15 34.59 -4.14
N THR A 397 16.21 35.54 -4.13
CA THR A 397 15.82 36.27 -2.92
C THR A 397 15.17 35.35 -1.88
N LEU A 398 14.30 34.42 -2.31
CA LEU A 398 13.66 33.44 -1.42
C LEU A 398 14.68 32.45 -0.83
N GLU A 399 15.61 31.94 -1.63
CA GLU A 399 16.67 31.02 -1.21
C GLU A 399 17.64 31.68 -0.21
N THR A 400 18.06 32.92 -0.48
CA THR A 400 18.92 33.68 0.44
C THR A 400 18.24 33.91 1.80
N THR A 401 16.94 34.24 1.76
CA THR A 401 16.14 34.47 2.98
C THR A 401 15.94 33.17 3.75
N TYR A 402 15.65 32.06 3.06
CA TYR A 402 15.57 30.72 3.65
C TYR A 402 16.86 30.33 4.38
N HIS A 403 18.02 30.48 3.74
CA HIS A 403 19.31 30.16 4.38
C HIS A 403 19.61 31.05 5.58
N THR A 404 19.21 32.32 5.54
CA THR A 404 19.33 33.24 6.68
C THR A 404 18.42 32.81 7.83
N LEU A 405 17.19 32.39 7.53
CA LEU A 405 16.27 31.86 8.53
C LEU A 405 16.82 30.60 9.20
N ARG A 406 17.39 29.68 8.41
CA ARG A 406 17.99 28.40 8.85
C ARG A 406 19.24 28.59 9.70
N ASN A 407 20.14 29.50 9.32
CA ASN A 407 21.43 29.69 10.01
C ASN A 407 21.33 30.44 11.34
N ASN A 408 20.30 31.28 11.53
CA ASN A 408 20.05 32.03 12.79
C ASN A 408 19.23 31.24 13.83
N THR A 409 19.27 29.90 13.80
CA THR A 409 18.55 29.03 14.76
C THR A 409 19.44 28.56 15.93
N TYR A 410 20.69 29.05 15.98
CA TYR A 410 21.66 28.79 17.06
C TYR A 410 22.27 30.11 17.57
N VAL A 411 21.46 30.99 18.16
CA VAL A 411 21.90 32.01 19.14
C VAL A 411 20.84 32.14 20.21
#